data_AF-A0A840D2R3-F1
#
_entry.id   AF-A0A840D2R3-F1
#
_cell.length_a   1.000
_cell.length_b   1.000
_cell.length_c   1.000
_cell.angle_alpha   90.00
_cell.angle_beta   90.00
_cell.angle_gamma   90.00
#
_symmetry.space_group_name_H-M   'P 1'
#
loop_
_entity.id
_entity.type
_entity.pdbx_description
1 polymer ?
#
loop_
_entity_poly.entity_id
_entity_poly.type
_entity_poly.pdbx_seq_one_letter_code
_entity_poly.pdbx_strand_id
1 'polypeptide(L)'
;MKKNERITIEDSILKITNELLQEWEERFQNISIRNDVPFVNRSHDEFDYFSEIEVNYWRENGSLATMFSIIIFMESKHVLSVDEAENYIREEMETCYNECSTDT
;
A
#
# COMPACT_ATOMS: atom_id res chain seq x y z
N MET A 1 -20.90 1.06 -10.07
CA MET A 1 -20.68 0.03 -9.02
C MET A 1 -21.45 0.41 -7.77
N LYS A 2 -22.03 -0.54 -7.04
CA LYS A 2 -22.73 -0.23 -5.78
C LYS A 2 -21.71 0.14 -4.70
N LYS A 3 -22.09 1.01 -3.75
CA LYS A 3 -21.23 1.42 -2.64
C LYS A 3 -20.65 0.22 -1.86
N ASN A 4 -21.45 -0.81 -1.62
CA ASN A 4 -21.03 -1.99 -0.88
C ASN A 4 -19.96 -2.81 -1.63
N GLU A 5 -20.09 -2.94 -2.95
CA GLU A 5 -19.10 -3.64 -3.78
C GLU A 5 -17.73 -2.94 -3.73
N ARG A 6 -17.72 -1.60 -3.72
CA ARG A 6 -16.50 -0.80 -3.57
C ARG A 6 -15.81 -1.02 -2.23
N ILE A 7 -16.59 -0.97 -1.14
CA ILE A 7 -16.06 -1.20 0.21
C ILE A 7 -15.44 -2.60 0.31
N THR A 8 -16.11 -3.63 -0.24
CA THR A 8 -15.57 -4.99 -0.24
C THR A 8 -14.23 -5.10 -0.96
N ILE A 9 -14.06 -4.41 -2.09
CA ILE A 9 -12.80 -4.38 -2.83
C ILE A 9 -11.71 -3.66 -2.02
N GLU A 10 -12.01 -2.47 -1.50
CA GLU A 10 -11.08 -1.67 -0.70
C GLU A 10 -10.58 -2.45 0.53
N ASP A 11 -11.51 -3.09 1.25
CA ASP A 11 -11.17 -3.90 2.42
C ASP A 11 -10.35 -5.14 2.05
N SER A 12 -10.61 -5.74 0.88
CA SER A 12 -9.85 -6.90 0.40
C SER A 12 -8.41 -6.54 0.09
N ILE A 13 -8.18 -5.43 -0.63
CA ILE A 13 -6.83 -4.96 -0.96
C ILE A 13 -6.11 -4.52 0.32
N LEU A 14 -6.79 -3.76 1.20
CA LEU A 14 -6.22 -3.35 2.49
C LEU A 14 -5.80 -4.55 3.34
N LYS A 15 -6.61 -5.61 3.37
CA LYS A 15 -6.29 -6.84 4.08
C LYS A 15 -5.01 -7.48 3.52
N ILE A 16 -4.90 -7.63 2.21
CA ILE A 16 -3.72 -8.20 1.57
C ILE A 16 -2.48 -7.34 1.83
N THR A 17 -2.60 -6.01 1.71
CA THR A 17 -1.50 -5.09 2.05
C THR A 17 -1.01 -5.32 3.48
N ASN A 18 -1.91 -5.44 4.46
CA ASN A 18 -1.53 -5.73 5.84
C ASN A 18 -0.85 -7.09 6.01
N GLU A 19 -1.39 -8.15 5.37
CA GLU A 19 -0.82 -9.50 5.45
C GLU A 19 0.59 -9.56 4.86
N LEU A 20 0.83 -8.90 3.73
CA LEU A 20 2.15 -8.81 3.11
C LEU A 20 3.14 -8.00 3.95
N LEU A 21 2.72 -6.86 4.49
CA LEU A 21 3.57 -6.05 5.37
C LEU A 21 4.00 -6.83 6.62
N GLN A 22 3.10 -7.63 7.20
CA GLN A 22 3.43 -8.53 8.31
C GLN A 22 4.39 -9.65 7.89
N GLU A 23 4.20 -10.25 6.71
CA GLU A 23 5.10 -11.28 6.18
C GLU A 23 6.56 -10.76 6.04
N TRP A 24 6.73 -9.49 5.70
CA TRP A 24 8.05 -8.87 5.47
C TRP A 24 8.59 -8.08 6.66
N GLU A 25 7.85 -7.99 7.76
CA GLU A 25 8.21 -7.15 8.91
C GLU A 25 9.63 -7.47 9.41
N GLU A 26 9.96 -8.75 9.58
CA GLU A 26 11.29 -9.19 10.03
C GLU A 26 12.40 -8.81 9.03
N ARG A 27 12.11 -8.86 7.72
CA ARG A 27 13.09 -8.48 6.69
C ARG A 27 13.41 -6.99 6.77
N PHE A 28 12.39 -6.14 6.88
CA PHE A 28 12.59 -4.69 6.99
C PHE A 28 13.23 -4.30 8.33
N GLN A 29 12.89 -4.97 9.43
CA GLN A 29 13.54 -4.75 10.72
C GLN A 29 15.05 -5.02 10.68
N ASN A 30 15.49 -6.04 9.93
CA ASN A 30 16.92 -6.36 9.77
C ASN A 30 17.73 -5.24 9.08
N ILE A 31 17.07 -4.34 8.35
CA ILE A 31 17.68 -3.17 7.72
C ILE A 31 17.22 -1.84 8.36
N SER A 32 16.72 -1.89 9.60
CA SER A 32 16.28 -0.73 10.37
C SER A 32 15.21 0.12 9.67
N ILE A 33 14.30 -0.56 8.96
CA ILE A 33 13.12 0.02 8.30
C ILE A 33 11.85 -0.45 9.00
N ARG A 34 10.89 0.45 9.15
CA ARG A 34 9.52 0.16 9.60
C ARG A 34 8.51 0.79 8.65
N ASN A 35 7.30 0.26 8.59
CA ASN A 35 6.20 0.86 7.82
C ASN A 35 5.08 1.39 8.73
N ASP A 36 4.30 2.33 8.22
CA ASP A 36 3.05 2.74 8.86
C ASP A 36 1.95 1.68 8.72
N VAL A 37 0.92 1.80 9.55
CA VAL A 37 -0.30 1.01 9.40
C VAL A 37 -1.05 1.51 8.15
N PRO A 38 -1.21 0.67 7.10
CA PRO A 38 -1.90 1.10 5.90
C PRO A 38 -3.38 1.37 6.19
N PHE A 39 -3.95 2.33 5.48
CA PHE A 39 -5.38 2.62 5.53
C PHE A 39 -5.87 3.12 4.17
N VAL A 40 -7.18 2.97 3.92
CA VAL A 40 -7.79 3.47 2.69
C VAL A 40 -8.08 4.96 2.83
N ASN A 41 -7.35 5.78 2.09
CA ASN A 41 -7.63 7.18 1.90
C ASN A 41 -8.71 7.35 0.83
N ARG A 42 -9.68 8.25 1.05
CA ARG A 42 -10.80 8.49 0.14
C ARG A 42 -11.00 9.99 -0.06
N SER A 43 -10.97 10.42 -1.31
CA SER A 43 -11.43 11.75 -1.70
C SER A 43 -12.87 11.63 -2.22
N HIS A 44 -13.79 12.39 -1.60
CA HIS A 44 -15.18 12.50 -2.04
C HIS A 44 -15.40 13.92 -2.55
N ASP A 45 -15.07 14.17 -3.80
CA ASP A 45 -15.75 15.22 -4.55
C ASP A 45 -16.87 14.56 -5.37
N GLU A 46 -18.04 15.20 -5.48
CA GLU A 46 -19.26 14.59 -6.04
C GLU A 46 -19.12 14.07 -7.50
N PHE A 47 -18.03 14.45 -8.17
CA PHE A 47 -17.73 14.12 -9.56
C PHE A 47 -16.56 13.14 -9.74
N ASP A 48 -15.63 13.04 -8.78
CA ASP A 48 -14.38 12.27 -8.90
C ASP A 48 -14.11 11.44 -7.63
N TYR A 49 -14.79 10.29 -7.52
CA TYR A 49 -14.49 9.33 -6.45
C TYR A 49 -13.10 8.74 -6.64
N PHE A 50 -12.24 8.93 -5.63
CA PHE A 50 -10.90 8.40 -5.58
C PHE A 50 -10.67 7.65 -4.27
N SER A 51 -10.04 6.49 -4.35
CA SER A 51 -9.52 5.81 -3.17
C SER A 51 -8.19 5.12 -3.42
N GLU A 52 -7.32 5.22 -2.42
CA GLU A 52 -5.97 4.69 -2.44
C GLU A 52 -5.56 4.14 -1.07
N ILE A 53 -4.51 3.33 -1.07
CA ILE A 53 -3.76 2.97 0.14
C ILE A 53 -2.34 3.48 -0.06
N GLU A 54 -1.84 4.27 0.88
CA GLU A 54 -0.45 4.71 0.92
C GLU A 54 0.31 3.92 1.99
N VAL A 55 1.52 3.47 1.66
CA VAL A 55 2.44 2.81 2.58
C VAL A 55 3.73 3.59 2.62
N ASN A 56 4.04 4.14 3.79
CA ASN A 56 5.28 4.87 4.04
C ASN A 56 6.25 3.99 4.82
N TYR A 57 7.51 3.99 4.39
CA TYR A 57 8.62 3.32 5.05
C TYR A 57 9.56 4.33 5.69
N TRP A 58 9.96 4.07 6.93
CA TRP A 58 10.72 4.99 7.77
C TRP A 58 11.99 4.33 8.27
N ARG A 59 13.09 5.09 8.27
CA ARG A 59 14.32 4.75 9.00
C ARG A 59 14.11 4.97 10.50
N GLU A 60 14.94 4.33 11.34
CA GLU A 60 14.89 4.48 12.81
C GLU A 60 15.05 5.92 13.31
N ASN A 61 15.80 6.76 12.59
CA ASN A 61 16.00 8.17 12.92
C ASN A 61 14.76 9.06 12.60
N GLY A 62 13.69 8.48 12.05
CA GLY A 62 12.46 9.18 11.70
C GLY A 62 12.45 9.81 10.30
N SER A 63 13.50 9.65 9.49
CA SER A 63 13.45 10.07 8.09
C SER A 63 12.65 9.09 7.24
N LEU A 64 11.87 9.62 6.30
CA LEU A 64 11.22 8.80 5.27
C LEU A 64 12.30 8.08 4.45
N ALA A 65 12.17 6.76 4.32
CA ALA A 65 13.02 5.96 3.46
C ALA A 65 12.47 5.96 2.03
N THR A 66 11.21 5.53 1.87
CA THR A 66 10.48 5.53 0.60
C THR A 66 8.99 5.37 0.87
N MET A 67 8.17 5.40 -0.18
CA MET A 67 6.73 5.17 -0.13
C MET A 67 6.25 4.51 -1.42
N PHE A 68 5.14 3.77 -1.33
CA PHE A 68 4.34 3.41 -2.50
C PHE A 68 2.87 3.69 -2.22
N SER A 69 2.08 3.83 -3.28
CA SER A 69 0.62 3.93 -3.19
C SER A 69 -0.07 2.97 -4.15
N ILE A 70 -1.25 2.51 -3.75
CA ILE A 70 -2.12 1.64 -4.53
C ILE A 70 -3.39 2.42 -4.82
N ILE A 71 -3.60 2.81 -6.07
CA ILE A 71 -4.86 3.43 -6.48
C ILE A 71 -5.88 2.32 -6.73
N ILE A 72 -6.95 2.31 -5.95
CA ILE A 72 -8.02 1.30 -6.03
C ILE A 72 -9.13 1.79 -6.95
N PHE A 73 -9.55 3.04 -6.77
CA PHE A 73 -10.59 3.67 -7.57
C PHE A 73 -10.17 5.06 -8.04
N MET A 74 -10.55 5.40 -9.27
CA MET A 74 -10.44 6.74 -9.85
C MET A 74 -11.65 6.98 -10.76
N GLU A 75 -12.30 8.15 -10.65
CA GLU A 75 -13.53 8.49 -11.39
C GLU A 75 -14.62 7.39 -11.29
N SER A 76 -14.74 6.75 -10.12
CA SER A 76 -15.62 5.58 -9.90
C SER A 76 -15.32 4.31 -10.72
N LYS A 77 -14.17 4.25 -11.41
CA LYS A 77 -13.66 3.04 -12.09
C LYS A 77 -12.69 2.31 -11.16
N HIS A 78 -12.84 0.99 -11.11
CA HIS A 78 -11.89 0.12 -10.44
C HIS A 78 -10.62 0.04 -11.28
N VAL A 79 -9.46 0.32 -10.68
CA VAL A 79 -8.20 0.45 -11.40
C VAL A 79 -7.42 -0.87 -11.42
N LEU A 80 -7.40 -1.59 -10.30
CA LEU A 80 -6.65 -2.85 -10.14
C LEU A 80 -7.52 -3.91 -9.52
N SER A 81 -7.57 -5.11 -10.09
CA SER A 81 -8.10 -6.28 -9.40
C SER A 81 -7.31 -6.60 -8.14
N VAL A 82 -7.89 -7.42 -7.25
CA VAL A 82 -7.24 -7.84 -6.00
C VAL A 82 -5.91 -8.56 -6.29
N ASP A 83 -5.89 -9.44 -7.29
CA ASP A 83 -4.68 -10.18 -7.70
C ASP A 83 -3.61 -9.25 -8.29
N GLU A 84 -4.01 -8.25 -9.09
CA GLU A 84 -3.09 -7.25 -9.63
C GLU A 84 -2.51 -6.37 -8.51
N ALA A 85 -3.34 -6.00 -7.53
CA ALA A 85 -2.87 -5.26 -6.36
C ALA A 85 -1.89 -6.07 -5.52
N GLU A 86 -2.13 -7.36 -5.30
CA GLU A 86 -1.18 -8.23 -4.57
C GLU A 86 0.19 -8.26 -5.25
N ASN A 87 0.22 -8.53 -6.56
CA ASN A 87 1.47 -8.58 -7.32
C ASN A 87 2.22 -7.25 -7.27
N TYR A 88 1.50 -6.14 -7.47
CA TYR A 88 2.07 -4.80 -7.38
C TYR A 88 2.68 -4.53 -5.99
N ILE A 89 1.97 -4.85 -4.90
CA ILE A 89 2.50 -4.65 -3.54
C ILE A 89 3.80 -5.44 -3.34
N ARG A 90 3.85 -6.71 -3.77
CA ARG A 90 5.06 -7.53 -3.64
C ARG A 90 6.24 -6.92 -4.40
N GLU A 91 6.01 -6.43 -5.62
CA GLU A 91 7.04 -5.77 -6.44
C GLU A 91 7.57 -4.49 -5.78
N GLU A 92 6.69 -3.64 -5.26
CA GLU A 92 7.07 -2.41 -4.55
C GLU A 92 7.84 -2.71 -3.26
N MET A 93 7.44 -3.73 -2.50
CA MET A 93 8.13 -4.15 -1.28
C MET A 93 9.52 -4.70 -1.56
N GLU A 94 9.66 -5.53 -2.60
CA GLU A 94 10.97 -6.06 -3.02
C GLU A 94 11.89 -4.93 -3.49
N THR A 95 11.35 -3.98 -4.26
CA THR A 95 12.08 -2.79 -4.70
C THR A 95 12.56 -1.96 -3.50
N CYS A 96 11.66 -1.64 -2.57
CA CYS A 96 11.98 -0.93 -1.34
C CYS A 96 13.08 -1.63 -0.53
N TYR A 97 13.00 -2.95 -0.37
CA TYR A 97 13.98 -3.72 0.39
C TYR A 97 15.36 -3.68 -0.28
N ASN A 98 15.41 -3.88 -1.60
CA ASN A 98 16.66 -3.86 -2.35
C ASN A 98 17.32 -2.49 -2.33
N GLU A 99 16.55 -1.41 -2.49
CA GLU A 99 17.09 -0.05 -2.40
C GLU A 99 17.61 0.25 -0.98
N CYS A 100 16.80 -0.01 0.05
CA CYS A 100 17.13 0.33 1.43
C CYS A 100 18.28 -0.49 2.02
N SER A 101 18.52 -1.71 1.50
CA SER A 101 19.60 -2.60 1.92
C SER A 101 20.95 -2.27 1.29
N THR A 102 20.98 -1.50 0.20
CA THR A 102 22.24 -1.06 -0.44
C THR A 102 22.78 0.25 0.12
N ASP A 103 21.98 0.94 0.95
CA ASP A 103 22.34 2.19 1.62
C ASP A 103 23.17 1.99 2.91
N THR A 104 23.42 0.75 3.34
CA THR A 104 24.24 0.41 4.53
C THR A 104 25.70 0.16 4.19
#